data_AF-A0A1M3QMF8-F1
#
_entry.id   AF-A0A1M3QMF8-F1
#
_cell.length_a   1.000
_cell.length_b   1.000
_cell.length_c   1.000
_cell.angle_alpha   90.00
_cell.angle_beta   90.00
_cell.angle_gamma   90.00
#
_symmetry.space_group_name_H-M   'P 1'
#
loop_
_entity.id
_entity.type
_entity.pdbx_description
1 polymer ?
#
loop_
_entity_poly.entity_id
_entity_poly.type
_entity_poly.pdbx_seq_one_letter_code
_entity_poly.pdbx_strand_id
1 'polypeptide(L)'
;MKKTTEYLIVIVVLAVVIAIGAAIWAWSGLYNIGADDHHWKVTYNALQTVRDRSIHVRSKDIKIPSLDDPQLILKGAGQYAAMCTGCHLRPGMEDSELRKGMYPQPPDLSKVHVDPQDAFWVIKHGIKMSAMPAWGLDGSHDDQTIWSMVAFLEKLPGMTPEQYKAIVAKAPPDEDMDMDEDGGHSHSHGSEAAHQDQHEGSATPGMAMSASMSGMDMPGAAPSDLELKAGGSPQAEATAQAFQAALDNGNRDAALALLADNASISEGGSTQSRADYASHHLGEDIAFLKNAQVKRLSRVSAASGDRAQVVTESEIRPTSKGRPVTLRSHEMMQLQRTNGAWKIVSIDWSSKANPPSRDGSQ
;
A
#
# COMPACT_ATOMS: atom_id res chain seq x y z
N MET A 1 -55.69 6.10 34.03
CA MET A 1 -54.61 5.26 34.60
C MET A 1 -54.44 3.93 33.86
N LYS A 2 -55.47 3.09 33.66
CA LYS A 2 -55.32 1.82 32.90
C LYS A 2 -54.83 1.97 31.45
N LYS A 3 -55.45 2.85 30.65
CA LYS A 3 -55.04 3.08 29.24
C LYS A 3 -53.60 3.57 29.09
N THR A 4 -53.16 4.48 29.96
CA THR A 4 -51.76 4.95 30.00
C THR A 4 -50.76 3.84 30.33
N THR A 5 -51.11 2.93 31.24
CA THR A 5 -50.28 1.75 31.55
C THR A 5 -50.25 0.75 30.38
N GLU A 6 -51.37 0.54 29.70
CA GLU A 6 -51.44 -0.30 28.49
C GLU A 6 -50.57 0.27 27.35
N TYR A 7 -50.63 1.58 27.09
CA TYR A 7 -49.76 2.22 26.09
C TYR A 7 -48.27 2.11 26.44
N LEU A 8 -47.91 2.27 27.72
CA LEU A 8 -46.52 2.11 28.16
C LEU A 8 -46.02 0.67 27.98
N ILE A 9 -46.84 -0.33 28.29
CA ILE A 9 -46.48 -1.74 28.08
C ILE A 9 -46.27 -2.01 26.59
N VAL A 10 -47.16 -1.52 25.72
CA VAL A 10 -47.02 -1.69 24.27
C VAL A 10 -45.74 -1.03 23.75
N ILE A 11 -45.42 0.19 24.19
CA ILE A 11 -44.18 0.89 23.81
C ILE A 11 -42.94 0.10 24.25
N VAL A 12 -42.93 -0.40 25.49
CA VAL A 12 -41.81 -1.18 26.03
C VAL A 12 -41.64 -2.49 25.26
N VAL A 13 -42.73 -3.22 25.01
CA VAL A 13 -42.67 -4.47 24.25
C VAL A 13 -42.18 -4.20 22.82
N LEU A 14 -42.67 -3.16 22.17
CA LEU A 14 -42.23 -2.77 20.82
C LEU A 14 -40.74 -2.42 20.80
N ALA A 15 -40.27 -1.64 21.78
CA ALA A 15 -38.86 -1.29 21.91
C ALA A 15 -37.97 -2.53 22.11
N VAL A 16 -38.40 -3.50 22.94
CA VAL A 16 -37.69 -4.77 23.15
C VAL A 16 -37.64 -5.60 21.88
N VAL A 17 -38.76 -5.71 21.14
CA VAL A 17 -38.80 -6.44 19.87
C VAL A 17 -37.85 -5.82 18.83
N ILE A 18 -37.84 -4.48 18.74
CA ILE A 18 -36.92 -3.76 17.85
C ILE A 18 -35.46 -4.01 18.25
N ALA A 19 -35.14 -3.95 19.55
CA ALA A 19 -33.79 -4.17 20.06
C ALA A 19 -33.31 -5.61 19.79
N ILE A 20 -34.15 -6.62 20.02
CA ILE A 20 -33.83 -8.02 19.72
C ILE A 20 -33.64 -8.19 18.20
N GLY A 21 -34.53 -7.63 17.38
CA GLY A 21 -34.41 -7.67 15.93
C GLY A 21 -33.10 -7.06 15.42
N ALA A 22 -32.71 -5.89 15.95
CA ALA A 22 -31.45 -5.24 15.62
C ALA A 22 -30.23 -6.08 16.05
N ALA A 23 -30.28 -6.71 17.22
CA ALA A 23 -29.22 -7.60 17.69
C ALA A 23 -29.07 -8.85 16.81
N ILE A 24 -30.19 -9.48 16.43
CA ILE A 24 -30.19 -10.62 15.51
C ILE A 24 -29.60 -10.20 14.16
N TRP A 25 -30.03 -9.06 13.61
CA TRP A 25 -29.51 -8.56 12.34
C TRP A 25 -28.01 -8.28 12.40
N ALA A 26 -27.53 -7.57 13.44
CA ALA A 26 -26.11 -7.29 13.62
C ALA A 26 -25.26 -8.57 13.77
N TRP A 27 -25.80 -9.59 14.45
CA TRP A 27 -25.12 -10.87 14.63
C TRP A 27 -25.18 -11.78 13.40
N SER A 28 -26.21 -11.63 12.56
CA SER A 28 -26.45 -12.51 11.42
C SER A 28 -25.40 -12.45 10.31
N GLY A 29 -24.60 -11.37 10.25
CA GLY A 29 -23.64 -11.14 9.17
C GLY A 29 -24.28 -10.81 7.82
N LEU A 30 -25.60 -10.55 7.76
CA LEU A 30 -26.33 -10.24 6.53
C LEU A 30 -25.93 -8.88 5.92
N TYR A 31 -25.40 -7.96 6.72
CA TYR A 31 -24.95 -6.67 6.24
C TYR A 31 -23.52 -6.75 5.74
N ASN A 32 -23.32 -6.48 4.45
CA ASN A 32 -22.00 -6.37 3.87
C ASN A 32 -21.33 -5.07 4.34
N ILE A 33 -20.15 -5.19 4.96
CA ILE A 33 -19.37 -4.06 5.48
C ILE A 33 -18.22 -3.67 4.53
N GLY A 34 -18.13 -4.30 3.35
CA GLY A 34 -17.14 -3.98 2.33
C GLY A 34 -17.19 -2.51 1.94
N ALA A 35 -16.01 -1.88 1.81
CA ALA A 35 -15.91 -0.48 1.39
C ALA A 35 -16.33 -0.27 -0.07
N ASP A 36 -16.35 -1.33 -0.87
CA ASP A 36 -16.81 -1.38 -2.27
C ASP A 36 -18.33 -1.50 -2.41
N ASP A 37 -19.05 -1.84 -1.33
CA ASP A 37 -20.51 -1.85 -1.28
C ASP A 37 -21.03 -0.53 -0.71
N HIS A 38 -21.20 0.44 -1.61
CA HIS A 38 -21.52 1.81 -1.21
C HIS A 38 -22.93 1.95 -0.63
N HIS A 39 -23.01 2.67 0.51
CA HIS A 39 -24.28 3.15 1.05
C HIS A 39 -25.19 3.77 -0.02
N TRP A 40 -26.51 3.64 0.17
CA TRP A 40 -27.48 4.41 -0.59
C TRP A 40 -27.21 5.91 -0.49
N LYS A 41 -27.50 6.66 -1.56
CA LYS A 41 -27.24 8.11 -1.65
C LYS A 41 -27.73 8.90 -0.43
N VAL A 42 -28.91 8.58 0.10
CA VAL A 42 -29.48 9.25 1.27
C VAL A 42 -28.62 9.00 2.52
N THR A 43 -28.25 7.74 2.76
CA THR A 43 -27.39 7.35 3.87
C THR A 43 -26.00 7.99 3.74
N TYR A 44 -25.39 7.93 2.55
CA TYR A 44 -24.12 8.59 2.27
C TYR A 44 -24.17 10.10 2.58
N ASN A 45 -25.16 10.81 2.05
CA ASN A 45 -25.32 12.25 2.27
C ASN A 45 -25.56 12.59 3.74
N ALA A 46 -26.32 11.78 4.47
CA ALA A 46 -26.53 11.96 5.90
C ALA A 46 -25.22 11.81 6.68
N LEU A 47 -24.41 10.79 6.38
CA LEU A 47 -23.10 10.59 7.00
C LEU A 47 -22.14 11.74 6.70
N GLN A 48 -22.06 12.20 5.44
CA GLN A 48 -21.25 13.36 5.06
C GLN A 48 -21.70 14.63 5.81
N THR A 49 -23.01 14.86 5.91
CA THR A 49 -23.55 16.02 6.64
C THR A 49 -23.18 15.98 8.12
N VAL A 50 -23.29 14.81 8.78
CA VAL A 50 -22.90 14.65 10.18
C VAL A 50 -21.41 14.92 10.36
N ARG A 51 -20.57 14.37 9.48
CA ARG A 51 -19.12 14.57 9.47
C ARG A 51 -18.78 16.06 9.34
N ASP A 52 -19.24 16.71 8.28
CA ASP A 52 -18.86 18.08 7.93
C ASP A 52 -19.37 19.07 9.00
N ARG A 53 -20.60 18.89 9.50
CA ARG A 53 -21.13 19.71 10.61
C ARG A 53 -20.39 19.48 11.91
N SER A 54 -19.97 18.24 12.20
CA SER A 54 -19.19 17.94 13.40
C SER A 54 -17.81 18.60 13.33
N ILE A 55 -17.10 18.48 12.21
CA ILE A 55 -15.78 19.12 12.01
C ILE A 55 -15.91 20.62 12.28
N HIS A 56 -16.79 21.30 11.56
CA HIS A 56 -16.96 22.75 11.67
C HIS A 56 -17.30 23.22 13.11
N VAL A 57 -18.16 22.49 13.82
CA VAL A 57 -18.51 22.86 15.21
C VAL A 57 -17.35 22.64 16.17
N ARG A 58 -16.47 21.67 15.90
CA ARG A 58 -15.31 21.35 16.76
C ARG A 58 -14.07 22.18 16.42
N SER A 59 -13.99 22.71 15.21
CA SER A 59 -12.87 23.51 14.71
C SER A 59 -13.06 25.02 14.91
N LYS A 60 -14.30 25.53 14.95
CA LYS A 60 -14.61 26.98 14.95
C LYS A 60 -13.83 27.86 15.93
N ASP A 61 -13.45 27.32 17.09
CA ASP A 61 -12.78 28.08 18.17
C ASP A 61 -11.24 27.90 18.13
N ILE A 62 -10.72 27.16 17.15
CA ILE A 62 -9.29 26.94 16.94
C ILE A 62 -8.64 28.25 16.46
N LYS A 63 -7.62 28.70 17.16
CA LYS A 63 -6.88 29.90 16.79
C LYS A 63 -5.88 29.58 15.69
N ILE A 64 -6.05 30.20 14.54
CA ILE A 64 -5.13 30.06 13.40
C ILE A 64 -3.87 30.90 13.68
N PRO A 65 -2.67 30.30 13.70
CA PRO A 65 -1.42 31.06 13.77
C PRO A 65 -1.11 31.73 12.42
N SER A 66 0.01 32.45 12.34
CA SER A 66 0.47 32.97 11.05
C SER A 66 0.91 31.81 10.15
N LEU A 67 0.26 31.66 8.99
CA LEU A 67 0.52 30.58 8.03
C LEU A 67 1.45 31.00 6.88
N ASP A 68 1.87 32.27 6.82
CA ASP A 68 2.67 32.81 5.71
C ASP A 68 4.19 32.67 5.90
N ASP A 69 4.65 32.00 6.97
CA ASP A 69 6.07 31.74 7.17
C ASP A 69 6.59 30.77 6.09
N PRO A 70 7.56 31.18 5.25
CA PRO A 70 8.10 30.32 4.20
C PRO A 70 8.71 29.01 4.73
N GLN A 71 9.30 29.01 5.94
CA GLN A 71 9.87 27.79 6.52
C GLN A 71 8.76 26.82 6.97
N LEU A 72 7.68 27.36 7.52
CA LEU A 72 6.51 26.58 7.93
C LEU A 72 5.85 25.90 6.72
N ILE A 73 5.64 26.65 5.63
CA ILE A 73 5.11 26.14 4.36
C ILE A 73 6.04 25.07 3.77
N LEU A 74 7.35 25.31 3.83
CA LEU A 74 8.35 24.40 3.29
C LEU A 74 8.42 23.07 4.06
N LYS A 75 8.32 23.10 5.40
CA LYS A 75 8.18 21.90 6.23
C LYS A 75 6.90 21.14 5.87
N GLY A 76 5.78 21.86 5.75
CA GLY A 76 4.48 21.30 5.36
C GLY A 76 4.48 20.61 4.00
N ALA A 77 5.25 21.13 3.05
CA ALA A 77 5.39 20.52 1.72
C ALA A 77 6.03 19.12 1.79
N GLY A 78 7.08 18.96 2.61
CA GLY A 78 7.73 17.66 2.84
C GLY A 78 6.79 16.66 3.51
N GLN A 79 6.12 17.09 4.58
CA GLN A 79 5.14 16.30 5.32
C GLN A 79 3.97 15.83 4.44
N TYR A 80 3.41 16.76 3.65
CA TYR A 80 2.33 16.47 2.73
C TYR A 80 2.76 15.45 1.67
N ALA A 81 3.97 15.63 1.11
CA ALA A 81 4.54 14.68 0.17
C ALA A 81 4.57 13.28 0.79
N ALA A 82 5.26 13.14 1.93
CA ALA A 82 5.51 11.87 2.59
C ALA A 82 4.23 11.10 2.96
N MET A 83 3.18 11.79 3.42
CA MET A 83 2.05 11.13 4.09
C MET A 83 0.67 11.34 3.43
N CYS A 84 0.47 12.45 2.73
CA CYS A 84 -0.87 12.85 2.28
C CYS A 84 -1.15 12.54 0.81
N THR A 85 -0.11 12.56 -0.05
CA THR A 85 -0.28 12.42 -1.50
C THR A 85 -0.88 11.08 -1.93
N GLY A 86 -0.62 10.02 -1.17
CA GLY A 86 -1.19 8.69 -1.44
C GLY A 86 -2.71 8.67 -1.40
N CYS A 87 -3.34 9.54 -0.62
CA CYS A 87 -4.80 9.61 -0.47
C CYS A 87 -5.39 10.86 -1.16
N HIS A 88 -4.73 12.01 -0.97
CA HIS A 88 -5.24 13.34 -1.34
C HIS A 88 -4.66 13.91 -2.63
N LEU A 89 -3.79 13.15 -3.30
CA LEU A 89 -3.13 13.47 -4.57
C LEU A 89 -2.19 14.68 -4.48
N ARG A 90 -1.48 14.97 -5.56
CA ARG A 90 -0.61 16.14 -5.72
C ARG A 90 -0.86 16.76 -7.10
N PRO A 91 -0.42 18.00 -7.35
CA PRO A 91 -0.45 18.57 -8.69
C PRO A 91 0.13 17.61 -9.75
N GLY A 92 -0.66 17.38 -10.79
CA GLY A 92 -0.31 16.48 -11.90
C GLY A 92 -0.56 14.99 -11.65
N MET A 93 -1.09 14.60 -10.49
CA MET A 93 -1.51 13.23 -10.20
C MET A 93 -3.02 13.10 -10.41
N GLU A 94 -3.44 12.20 -11.31
CA GLU A 94 -4.87 12.00 -11.60
C GLU A 94 -5.57 11.16 -10.52
N ASP A 95 -4.92 10.09 -10.07
CA ASP A 95 -5.42 9.20 -9.02
C ASP A 95 -4.27 8.40 -8.37
N SER A 96 -4.58 7.58 -7.37
CA SER A 96 -3.66 6.59 -6.79
C SER A 96 -4.36 5.26 -6.55
N GLU A 97 -3.60 4.16 -6.53
CA GLU A 97 -4.16 2.82 -6.24
C GLU A 97 -4.87 2.78 -4.87
N LEU A 98 -4.32 3.47 -3.87
CA LEU A 98 -4.90 3.55 -2.55
C LEU A 98 -6.24 4.32 -2.57
N ARG A 99 -6.29 5.47 -3.24
CA ARG A 99 -7.46 6.35 -3.29
C ARG A 99 -8.66 5.69 -4.00
N LYS A 100 -8.43 4.86 -5.02
CA LYS A 100 -9.49 4.12 -5.74
C LYS A 100 -10.33 3.23 -4.82
N GLY A 101 -9.71 2.61 -3.81
CA GLY A 101 -10.37 1.72 -2.86
C GLY A 101 -10.97 2.42 -1.63
N MET A 102 -10.84 3.74 -1.52
CA MET A 102 -11.29 4.48 -0.33
C MET A 102 -12.77 4.87 -0.42
N TYR A 103 -13.50 4.55 0.64
CA TYR A 103 -14.88 4.98 0.82
C TYR A 103 -15.08 5.58 2.23
N PRO A 104 -15.51 6.85 2.36
CA PRO A 104 -15.72 7.81 1.27
C PRO A 104 -14.40 8.17 0.57
N GLN A 105 -14.47 8.49 -0.72
CA GLN A 105 -13.29 8.93 -1.46
C GLN A 105 -12.79 10.27 -0.90
N PRO A 106 -11.49 10.40 -0.55
CA PRO A 106 -10.93 11.67 -0.08
C PRO A 106 -11.02 12.77 -1.16
N PRO A 107 -11.01 14.06 -0.81
CA PRO A 107 -10.89 15.13 -1.80
C PRO A 107 -9.50 15.17 -2.44
N ASP A 108 -9.40 15.73 -3.64
CA ASP A 108 -8.12 16.10 -4.27
C ASP A 108 -7.70 17.48 -3.76
N LEU A 109 -6.75 17.51 -2.82
CA LEU A 109 -6.32 18.76 -2.15
C LEU A 109 -5.47 19.65 -3.06
N SER A 110 -5.06 19.17 -4.23
CA SER A 110 -4.44 20.03 -5.26
C SER A 110 -5.45 20.92 -6.00
N LYS A 111 -6.75 20.64 -5.84
CA LYS A 111 -7.85 21.34 -6.54
C LYS A 111 -8.83 22.02 -5.61
N VAL A 112 -8.94 21.58 -4.35
CA VAL A 112 -9.90 22.14 -3.40
C VAL A 112 -9.21 22.85 -2.25
N HIS A 113 -9.76 23.99 -1.87
CA HIS A 113 -9.38 24.67 -0.63
C HIS A 113 -10.25 24.14 0.53
N VAL A 114 -9.62 23.98 1.69
CA VAL A 114 -10.24 23.56 2.94
C VAL A 114 -9.97 24.64 3.97
N ASP A 115 -10.97 25.02 4.78
CA ASP A 115 -10.78 26.00 5.83
C ASP A 115 -9.65 25.57 6.80
N PRO A 116 -8.69 26.46 7.15
CA PRO A 116 -7.55 26.08 7.99
C PRO A 116 -7.91 25.48 9.35
N GLN A 117 -9.00 25.92 9.98
CA GLN A 117 -9.44 25.37 11.27
C GLN A 117 -9.94 23.94 11.08
N ASP A 118 -10.71 23.71 10.01
CA ASP A 118 -11.22 22.38 9.65
C ASP A 118 -10.08 21.44 9.27
N ALA A 119 -9.12 21.92 8.46
CA ALA A 119 -7.94 21.17 8.05
C ALA A 119 -7.11 20.75 9.27
N PHE A 120 -6.80 21.68 10.17
CA PHE A 120 -6.09 21.38 11.41
C PHE A 120 -6.82 20.31 12.23
N TRP A 121 -8.13 20.47 12.45
CA TRP A 121 -8.91 19.55 13.26
C TRP A 121 -8.95 18.14 12.65
N VAL A 122 -9.14 18.05 11.32
CA VAL A 122 -9.19 16.78 10.58
C VAL A 122 -7.84 16.09 10.57
N ILE A 123 -6.73 16.82 10.36
CA ILE A 123 -5.39 16.22 10.40
C ILE A 123 -5.10 15.70 11.82
N LYS A 124 -5.40 16.50 12.85
CA LYS A 124 -5.16 16.13 14.25
C LYS A 124 -5.94 14.90 14.69
N HIS A 125 -7.22 14.82 14.33
CA HIS A 125 -8.15 13.83 14.90
C HIS A 125 -8.58 12.73 13.93
N GLY A 126 -8.22 12.84 12.65
CA GLY A 126 -8.68 11.95 11.61
C GLY A 126 -10.19 12.02 11.41
N ILE A 127 -10.72 11.05 10.67
CA ILE A 127 -12.16 10.90 10.46
C ILE A 127 -12.56 9.48 10.83
N LYS A 128 -13.39 9.36 11.86
CA LYS A 128 -13.94 8.08 12.32
C LYS A 128 -14.72 7.38 11.20
N MET A 129 -14.60 6.05 11.14
CA MET A 129 -15.18 5.20 10.07
C MET A 129 -14.68 5.59 8.67
N SER A 130 -13.42 6.01 8.57
CA SER A 130 -12.73 6.23 7.30
C SER A 130 -11.27 5.79 7.42
N ALA A 131 -10.54 5.82 6.30
CA ALA A 131 -9.11 5.57 6.28
C ALA A 131 -8.25 6.77 6.74
N MET A 132 -8.83 7.92 7.07
CA MET A 132 -8.09 9.11 7.53
C MET A 132 -7.64 8.95 8.99
N PRO A 133 -6.34 8.76 9.27
CA PRO A 133 -5.85 8.53 10.62
C PRO A 133 -5.80 9.82 11.45
N ALA A 134 -5.67 9.66 12.77
CA ALA A 134 -5.53 10.77 13.71
C ALA A 134 -4.04 11.06 13.98
N TRP A 135 -3.43 11.97 13.24
CA TRP A 135 -1.99 12.24 13.32
C TRP A 135 -1.54 12.85 14.65
N GLY A 136 -2.45 13.50 15.38
CA GLY A 136 -2.18 14.03 16.72
C GLY A 136 -2.29 13.01 17.85
N LEU A 137 -2.56 11.72 17.55
CA LEU A 137 -2.63 10.68 18.57
C LEU A 137 -1.23 10.40 19.15
N ASP A 138 -1.16 10.24 20.47
CA ASP A 138 0.06 9.91 21.23
C ASP A 138 1.28 10.81 20.98
N GLY A 139 1.03 12.06 20.55
CA GLY A 139 2.10 13.04 20.28
C GLY A 139 2.89 12.75 19.01
N SER A 140 2.41 11.85 18.14
CA SER A 140 3.07 11.55 16.86
C SER A 140 3.34 12.80 16.03
N HIS A 141 2.38 13.73 15.98
CA HIS A 141 2.54 15.05 15.36
C HIS A 141 1.99 16.10 16.32
N ASP A 142 2.84 17.02 16.76
CA ASP A 142 2.43 18.14 17.59
C ASP A 142 1.63 19.19 16.79
N ASP A 143 1.05 20.16 17.50
CA ASP A 143 0.23 21.19 16.86
C ASP A 143 1.02 22.03 15.86
N GLN A 144 2.32 22.28 16.12
CA GLN A 144 3.15 23.08 15.23
C GLN A 144 3.38 22.36 13.90
N THR A 145 3.63 21.06 13.95
CA THR A 145 3.79 20.19 12.79
C THR A 145 2.48 20.00 12.03
N ILE A 146 1.33 19.98 12.71
CA ILE A 146 0.04 20.01 12.01
C ILE A 146 -0.17 21.36 11.31
N TRP A 147 0.19 22.47 11.94
CA TRP A 147 0.10 23.79 11.32
C TRP A 147 1.02 23.97 10.12
N SER A 148 2.17 23.29 10.03
CA SER A 148 2.98 23.31 8.81
C SER A 148 2.26 22.66 7.63
N MET A 149 1.64 21.49 7.83
CA MET A 149 0.80 20.88 6.80
C MET A 149 -0.34 21.80 6.37
N VAL A 150 -1.05 22.42 7.31
CA VAL A 150 -2.13 23.38 7.00
C VAL A 150 -1.61 24.59 6.23
N ALA A 151 -0.46 25.15 6.62
CA ALA A 151 0.16 26.28 5.91
C ALA A 151 0.50 25.93 4.45
N PHE A 152 0.95 24.70 4.20
CA PHE A 152 1.18 24.23 2.83
C PHE A 152 -0.14 24.01 2.05
N LEU A 153 -1.18 23.48 2.70
CA LEU A 153 -2.50 23.30 2.08
C LEU A 153 -3.09 24.63 1.58
N GLU A 154 -2.78 25.76 2.21
CA GLU A 154 -3.19 27.09 1.73
C GLU A 154 -2.53 27.50 0.41
N LYS A 155 -1.36 26.94 0.08
CA LYS A 155 -0.62 27.24 -1.16
C LYS A 155 -0.78 26.17 -2.23
N LEU A 156 -1.30 25.00 -1.87
CA LEU A 156 -1.36 23.82 -2.73
C LEU A 156 -2.38 23.96 -3.89
N PRO A 157 -3.62 24.45 -3.68
CA PRO A 157 -4.58 24.62 -4.76
C PRO A 157 -4.05 25.53 -5.87
N GLY A 158 -4.03 25.01 -7.10
CA GLY A 158 -3.56 25.75 -8.28
C GLY A 158 -2.03 25.79 -8.46
N MET A 159 -1.28 25.10 -7.61
CA MET A 159 0.15 24.88 -7.82
C MET A 159 0.38 23.98 -9.05
N THR A 160 1.37 24.29 -9.86
CA THR A 160 1.79 23.44 -11.00
C THR A 160 2.59 22.22 -10.52
N PRO A 161 2.64 21.12 -11.31
CA PRO A 161 3.51 19.97 -10.99
C PRO A 161 4.97 20.36 -10.76
N GLU A 162 5.48 21.32 -11.54
CA GLU A 162 6.86 21.80 -11.45
C GLU A 162 7.10 22.59 -10.16
N GLN A 163 6.16 23.47 -9.78
CA GLN A 163 6.24 24.21 -8.52
C GLN A 163 6.18 23.27 -7.31
N TYR A 164 5.29 22.26 -7.36
CA TYR A 164 5.18 21.25 -6.32
C TYR A 164 6.49 20.46 -6.16
N LYS A 165 7.05 19.99 -7.28
CA LYS A 165 8.33 19.27 -7.26
C LYS A 165 9.46 20.15 -6.69
N ALA A 166 9.48 21.43 -7.04
CA ALA A 166 10.52 22.36 -6.59
C ALA A 166 10.43 22.70 -5.10
N ILE A 167 9.22 22.81 -4.52
CA ILE A 167 9.07 23.09 -3.09
C ILE A 167 9.37 21.85 -2.25
N VAL A 168 8.90 20.67 -2.66
CA VAL A 168 9.19 19.41 -1.95
C VAL A 168 10.69 19.09 -1.96
N ALA A 169 11.38 19.31 -3.08
CA ALA A 169 12.82 19.08 -3.17
C ALA A 169 13.67 19.99 -2.25
N LYS A 170 13.08 21.08 -1.74
CA LYS A 170 13.72 22.00 -0.81
C LYS A 170 13.29 21.78 0.64
N ALA A 171 12.34 20.87 0.90
CA ALA A 171 11.82 20.64 2.24
C ALA A 171 12.92 20.08 3.15
N PRO A 172 13.02 20.57 4.40
CA PRO A 172 13.92 19.97 5.38
C PRO A 172 13.49 18.52 5.67
N PRO A 173 14.42 17.63 6.07
CA PRO A 173 14.04 16.35 6.68
C PRO A 173 13.17 16.62 7.92
N ASP A 174 12.09 15.86 8.10
CA ASP A 174 11.26 16.00 9.30
C ASP A 174 12.03 15.49 10.53
N GLU A 175 12.37 16.41 11.45
CA GLU A 175 13.01 16.08 12.74
C GLU A 175 12.03 15.40 13.72
N ASP A 176 10.72 15.60 13.54
CA ASP A 176 9.67 14.95 14.34
C ASP A 176 9.33 13.54 13.85
N MET A 177 9.95 13.13 12.74
CA MET A 177 9.96 11.76 12.25
C MET A 177 11.28 11.11 12.69
N ASP A 178 11.59 11.20 13.99
CA ASP A 178 12.50 10.27 14.63
C ASP A 178 11.97 8.87 14.32
N MET A 179 12.64 8.20 13.39
CA MET A 179 12.45 6.79 13.12
C MET A 179 12.92 6.04 14.37
N ASP A 180 12.06 5.96 15.39
CA ASP A 180 12.13 4.89 16.36
C ASP A 180 12.20 3.59 15.56
N GLU A 181 13.26 2.80 15.78
CA GLU A 181 13.52 1.51 15.16
C GLU A 181 12.45 0.46 15.56
N ASP A 182 11.17 0.68 15.22
CA ASP A 182 10.10 -0.32 15.26
C ASP A 182 8.84 0.21 14.55
N GLY A 183 8.86 0.29 13.22
CA GLY A 183 7.68 0.73 12.45
C GLY A 183 7.92 0.89 10.96
N GLY A 184 8.10 -0.22 10.23
CA GLY A 184 8.29 -0.20 8.78
C GLY A 184 7.06 0.28 8.01
N HIS A 185 7.07 1.55 7.57
CA HIS A 185 6.22 2.05 6.48
C HIS A 185 7.03 3.04 5.62
N SER A 186 7.65 2.52 4.56
CA SER A 186 8.33 3.32 3.54
C SER A 186 7.34 3.77 2.46
N HIS A 187 7.23 5.09 2.25
CA HIS A 187 6.54 5.69 1.12
C HIS A 187 7.58 6.16 0.08
N SER A 188 7.61 5.52 -1.08
CA SER A 188 8.45 5.93 -2.22
C SER A 188 7.61 6.65 -3.28
N HIS A 189 8.09 7.81 -3.73
CA HIS A 189 7.46 8.65 -4.74
C HIS A 189 8.00 8.32 -6.15
N GLY A 190 7.15 7.75 -7.01
CA GLY A 190 7.37 7.68 -8.45
C GLY A 190 6.91 8.95 -9.17
N SER A 191 7.80 9.58 -9.94
CA SER A 191 7.47 10.66 -10.88
C SER A 191 7.21 10.10 -12.27
N GLU A 192 6.00 10.29 -12.82
CA GLU A 192 5.69 9.95 -14.20
C GLU A 192 5.90 11.17 -15.12
N ALA A 193 6.62 10.94 -16.22
CA ALA A 193 6.71 11.83 -17.37
C ALA A 193 5.83 11.26 -18.49
N ALA A 194 4.98 12.13 -19.03
CA ALA A 194 4.04 11.83 -20.09
C ALA A 194 4.73 11.52 -21.43
N HIS A 195 4.20 10.53 -22.16
CA HIS A 195 4.40 10.40 -23.59
C HIS A 195 3.05 10.25 -24.30
N GLN A 196 2.70 11.29 -25.07
CA GLN A 196 1.71 11.24 -26.15
C GLN A 196 2.29 10.45 -27.32
N ASP A 197 1.46 9.69 -28.02
CA ASP A 197 1.69 9.46 -29.44
C ASP A 197 0.37 9.41 -30.23
N GLN A 198 0.41 10.15 -31.33
CA GLN A 198 -0.64 10.34 -32.34
C GLN A 198 -0.41 9.38 -33.52
N HIS A 199 -1.52 9.02 -34.18
CA HIS A 199 -1.72 8.72 -35.63
C HIS A 199 -0.65 7.86 -36.36
N GLU A 200 -0.98 6.85 -37.18
CA GLU A 200 -1.84 6.96 -38.36
C GLU A 200 -1.99 5.56 -39.01
N GLY A 201 -3.13 5.26 -39.61
CA GLY A 201 -3.38 4.03 -40.35
C GLY A 201 -3.16 4.17 -41.85
N SER A 202 -2.87 3.07 -42.53
CA SER A 202 -3.18 2.90 -43.96
C SER A 202 -3.18 1.42 -44.37
N ALA A 203 -4.00 1.13 -45.39
CA ALA A 203 -4.73 -0.11 -45.59
C ALA A 203 -4.24 -0.97 -46.77
N THR A 204 -4.27 -2.31 -46.61
CA THR A 204 -4.76 -3.41 -47.52
C THR A 204 -4.30 -3.54 -49.00
N PRO A 205 -4.61 -4.62 -49.78
CA PRO A 205 -4.71 -6.09 -49.52
C PRO A 205 -4.09 -6.98 -50.66
N GLY A 206 -4.04 -8.32 -50.52
CA GLY A 206 -3.98 -9.23 -51.70
C GLY A 206 -3.39 -10.65 -51.57
N MET A 207 -4.26 -11.64 -51.26
CA MET A 207 -4.36 -13.04 -51.75
C MET A 207 -3.14 -14.01 -51.86
N ALA A 208 -3.21 -15.04 -51.00
CA ALA A 208 -3.24 -16.50 -51.26
C ALA A 208 -2.14 -17.23 -52.08
N MET A 209 -1.43 -18.18 -51.44
CA MET A 209 -1.69 -19.64 -51.52
C MET A 209 -0.52 -20.47 -50.94
N SER A 210 -0.91 -21.62 -50.38
CA SER A 210 -0.18 -22.71 -49.73
C SER A 210 1.23 -23.07 -50.23
N ALA A 211 2.13 -23.31 -49.27
CA ALA A 211 3.02 -24.46 -49.26
C ALA A 211 3.48 -24.78 -47.83
N SER A 212 3.27 -26.02 -47.41
CA SER A 212 3.74 -26.58 -46.14
C SER A 212 5.27 -26.54 -46.03
N MET A 213 5.77 -25.89 -44.97
CA MET A 213 7.10 -26.17 -44.42
C MET A 213 7.05 -26.09 -42.89
N SER A 214 7.74 -27.05 -42.30
CA SER A 214 7.96 -27.30 -40.87
C SER A 214 8.51 -26.10 -40.10
N GLY A 215 8.22 -26.06 -38.80
CA GLY A 215 8.98 -25.30 -37.81
C GLY A 215 8.61 -23.82 -37.72
N MET A 216 7.59 -23.53 -36.89
CA MET A 216 7.48 -22.22 -36.25
C MET A 216 7.32 -22.46 -34.75
N ASP A 217 8.32 -21.97 -34.01
CA ASP A 217 8.23 -21.75 -32.58
C ASP A 217 6.92 -21.04 -32.26
N MET A 218 6.08 -21.73 -31.49
CA MET A 218 4.96 -21.09 -30.81
C MET A 218 5.56 -20.18 -29.72
N PRO A 219 5.03 -18.98 -29.49
CA PRO A 219 5.41 -18.20 -28.32
C PRO A 219 5.11 -19.04 -27.08
N GLY A 220 6.17 -19.39 -26.35
CA GLY A 220 6.12 -20.28 -25.20
C GLY A 220 5.07 -19.83 -24.20
N ALA A 221 4.30 -20.79 -23.68
CA ALA A 221 3.33 -20.57 -22.61
C ALA A 221 3.96 -19.72 -21.50
N ALA A 222 3.20 -18.75 -21.00
CA ALA A 222 3.62 -17.95 -19.86
C ALA A 222 3.96 -18.88 -18.68
N PRO A 223 4.95 -18.54 -17.84
CA PRO A 223 5.39 -19.40 -16.73
C PRO A 223 4.28 -19.83 -15.75
N SER A 224 3.15 -19.12 -15.77
CA SER A 224 1.95 -19.36 -14.98
C SER A 224 1.27 -20.72 -15.25
N ASP A 225 1.53 -21.35 -16.40
CA ASP A 225 0.84 -22.58 -16.84
C ASP A 225 1.67 -23.86 -16.64
N LEU A 226 2.88 -23.75 -16.05
CA LEU A 226 3.77 -24.89 -15.84
C LEU A 226 3.59 -25.52 -14.46
N GLU A 227 3.56 -26.85 -14.41
CA GLU A 227 3.48 -27.60 -13.15
C GLU A 227 4.77 -27.41 -12.33
N LEU A 228 4.65 -26.71 -11.20
CA LEU A 228 5.73 -26.51 -10.23
C LEU A 228 6.03 -27.81 -9.49
N LYS A 229 7.30 -28.22 -9.48
CA LYS A 229 7.77 -29.41 -8.74
C LYS A 229 9.15 -29.19 -8.16
N ALA A 230 9.51 -29.96 -7.13
CA ALA A 230 10.86 -29.95 -6.59
C ALA A 230 11.85 -30.36 -7.70
N GLY A 231 12.88 -29.53 -7.94
CA GLY A 231 13.87 -29.77 -9.00
C GLY A 231 13.33 -29.60 -10.42
N GLY A 232 12.23 -28.86 -10.63
CA GLY A 232 11.71 -28.58 -11.97
C GLY A 232 12.63 -27.71 -12.83
N SER A 233 13.53 -26.94 -12.21
CA SER A 233 14.63 -26.20 -12.84
C SER A 233 15.79 -26.01 -11.85
N PRO A 234 16.71 -26.99 -11.74
CA PRO A 234 17.79 -26.95 -10.74
C PRO A 234 18.69 -25.72 -10.84
N GLN A 235 18.97 -25.21 -12.05
CA GLN A 235 19.79 -24.02 -12.23
C GLN A 235 19.06 -22.73 -11.79
N ALA A 236 17.74 -22.65 -11.99
CA ALA A 236 16.96 -21.53 -11.50
C ALA A 236 16.84 -21.57 -9.97
N GLU A 237 16.62 -22.76 -9.40
CA GLU A 237 16.63 -22.95 -7.94
C GLU A 237 17.97 -22.58 -7.31
N ALA A 238 19.09 -22.93 -7.96
CA ALA A 238 20.42 -22.54 -7.51
C ALA A 238 20.62 -21.01 -7.53
N THR A 239 20.04 -20.33 -8.52
CA THR A 239 20.08 -18.85 -8.61
C THR A 239 19.27 -18.21 -7.48
N ALA A 240 18.06 -18.69 -7.21
CA ALA A 240 17.24 -18.25 -6.08
C ALA A 240 17.93 -18.50 -4.74
N GLN A 241 18.56 -19.68 -4.59
CA GLN A 241 19.33 -20.03 -3.39
C GLN A 241 20.55 -19.13 -3.20
N ALA A 242 21.26 -18.81 -4.26
CA ALA A 242 22.41 -17.90 -4.20
C ALA A 242 21.98 -16.48 -3.79
N PHE A 243 20.82 -16.03 -4.26
CA PHE A 243 20.27 -14.72 -3.89
C PHE A 243 19.94 -14.67 -2.39
N GLN A 244 19.26 -15.69 -1.86
CA GLN A 244 19.00 -15.76 -0.41
C GLN A 244 20.25 -15.87 0.42
N ALA A 245 21.21 -16.69 0.00
CA ALA A 245 22.49 -16.78 0.69
C ALA A 245 23.22 -15.43 0.68
N ALA A 246 23.08 -14.63 -0.38
CA ALA A 246 23.64 -13.28 -0.40
C ALA A 246 22.93 -12.35 0.61
N LEU A 247 21.61 -12.44 0.73
CA LEU A 247 20.86 -11.69 1.75
C LEU A 247 21.24 -12.12 3.18
N ASP A 248 21.25 -13.42 3.46
CA ASP A 248 21.59 -14.00 4.77
C ASP A 248 23.01 -13.60 5.23
N ASN A 249 23.94 -13.51 4.28
CA ASN A 249 25.34 -13.13 4.55
C ASN A 249 25.59 -11.61 4.45
N GLY A 250 24.56 -10.81 4.16
CA GLY A 250 24.67 -9.37 3.96
C GLY A 250 25.53 -8.92 2.78
N ASN A 251 25.67 -9.77 1.76
CA ASN A 251 26.45 -9.48 0.56
C ASN A 251 25.57 -8.79 -0.50
N ARG A 252 25.48 -7.46 -0.40
CA ARG A 252 24.69 -6.61 -1.29
C ARG A 252 25.06 -6.78 -2.76
N ASP A 253 26.35 -6.77 -3.08
CA ASP A 253 26.82 -6.86 -4.47
C ASP A 253 26.47 -8.22 -5.10
N ALA A 254 26.59 -9.31 -4.34
CA ALA A 254 26.20 -10.64 -4.82
C ALA A 254 24.69 -10.75 -5.04
N ALA A 255 23.87 -10.17 -4.16
CA ALA A 255 22.42 -10.13 -4.33
C ALA A 255 22.03 -9.35 -5.59
N LEU A 256 22.58 -8.14 -5.76
CA LEU A 256 22.30 -7.28 -6.92
C LEU A 256 22.84 -7.85 -8.23
N ALA A 257 23.90 -8.65 -8.20
CA ALA A 257 24.43 -9.34 -9.36
C ALA A 257 23.51 -10.47 -9.86
N LEU A 258 22.56 -10.96 -9.06
CA LEU A 258 21.63 -12.02 -9.46
C LEU A 258 20.31 -11.46 -10.01
N LEU A 259 20.03 -10.18 -9.76
CA LEU A 259 18.89 -9.47 -10.34
C LEU A 259 19.20 -8.98 -11.76
N ALA A 260 18.21 -9.05 -12.65
CA ALA A 260 18.25 -8.40 -13.96
C ALA A 260 18.14 -6.87 -13.82
N ASP A 261 18.67 -6.10 -14.77
CA ASP A 261 18.65 -4.62 -14.69
C ASP A 261 17.23 -4.05 -14.59
N ASN A 262 16.25 -4.73 -15.21
CA ASN A 262 14.83 -4.40 -15.19
C ASN A 262 14.04 -5.18 -14.12
N ALA A 263 14.71 -5.77 -13.13
CA ALA A 263 14.02 -6.57 -12.12
C ALA A 263 13.05 -5.73 -11.28
N SER A 264 11.91 -6.31 -10.94
CA SER A 264 10.93 -5.74 -10.02
C SER A 264 10.83 -6.56 -8.74
N ILE A 265 10.80 -5.92 -7.59
CA ILE A 265 10.64 -6.59 -6.30
C ILE A 265 9.31 -6.12 -5.72
N SER A 266 8.42 -7.04 -5.37
CA SER A 266 7.14 -6.75 -4.75
C SER A 266 7.04 -7.36 -3.37
N GLU A 267 6.53 -6.60 -2.41
CA GLU A 267 6.20 -7.10 -1.07
C GLU A 267 4.97 -6.36 -0.53
N GLY A 268 4.03 -7.10 0.06
CA GLY A 268 2.86 -6.50 0.73
C GLY A 268 1.94 -5.69 -0.19
N GLY A 269 1.99 -5.92 -1.51
CA GLY A 269 1.22 -5.16 -2.51
C GLY A 269 1.92 -3.91 -3.05
N SER A 270 3.15 -3.61 -2.60
CA SER A 270 4.02 -2.59 -3.20
C SER A 270 4.99 -3.25 -4.19
N THR A 271 5.34 -2.57 -5.28
CA THR A 271 6.35 -3.02 -6.25
C THR A 271 7.37 -1.91 -6.48
N GLN A 272 8.64 -2.26 -6.48
CA GLN A 272 9.77 -1.34 -6.64
C GLN A 272 10.73 -1.83 -7.72
N SER A 273 11.50 -0.90 -8.30
CA SER A 273 12.54 -1.24 -9.27
C SER A 273 13.78 -1.84 -8.59
N ARG A 274 14.65 -2.52 -9.35
CA ARG A 274 15.97 -2.95 -8.87
C ARG A 274 16.79 -1.81 -8.28
N ALA A 275 16.72 -0.61 -8.86
CA ALA A 275 17.49 0.54 -8.39
C ALA A 275 17.00 1.02 -7.01
N ASP A 276 15.69 1.14 -6.83
CA ASP A 276 15.07 1.53 -5.56
C ASP A 276 15.29 0.46 -4.48
N TYR A 277 15.17 -0.81 -4.87
CA TYR A 277 15.51 -1.94 -4.00
C TYR A 277 16.96 -1.86 -3.53
N ALA A 278 17.89 -1.59 -4.44
CA ALA A 278 19.30 -1.45 -4.12
C ALA A 278 19.59 -0.30 -3.16
N SER A 279 18.96 0.87 -3.35
CA SER A 279 19.24 2.07 -2.54
C SER A 279 18.57 2.07 -1.18
N HIS A 280 17.43 1.38 -1.02
CA HIS A 280 16.62 1.42 0.20
C HIS A 280 16.43 0.03 0.80
N HIS A 281 15.53 -0.79 0.24
CA HIS A 281 14.99 -1.96 0.95
C HIS A 281 15.99 -3.13 1.08
N LEU A 282 16.97 -3.28 0.18
CA LEU A 282 17.98 -4.35 0.28
C LEU A 282 18.78 -4.28 1.59
N GLY A 283 19.00 -3.07 2.13
CA GLY A 283 19.70 -2.90 3.41
C GLY A 283 18.86 -3.40 4.58
N GLU A 284 17.56 -3.08 4.54
CA GLU A 284 16.56 -3.46 5.54
C GLU A 284 16.35 -4.97 5.56
N ASP A 285 16.23 -5.61 4.40
CA ASP A 285 16.09 -7.07 4.27
C ASP A 285 17.28 -7.81 4.89
N ILE A 286 18.50 -7.35 4.56
CA ILE A 286 19.74 -7.93 5.11
C ILE A 286 19.76 -7.76 6.64
N ALA A 287 19.40 -6.58 7.14
CA ALA A 287 19.39 -6.31 8.57
C ALA A 287 18.33 -7.14 9.31
N PHE A 288 17.16 -7.31 8.70
CA PHE A 288 16.07 -8.16 9.19
C PHE A 288 16.50 -9.63 9.27
N LEU A 289 17.03 -10.17 8.16
CA LEU A 289 17.43 -11.58 8.07
C LEU A 289 18.62 -11.93 8.98
N LYS A 290 19.56 -10.99 9.19
CA LYS A 290 20.68 -11.16 10.14
C LYS A 290 20.20 -11.45 11.56
N ASN A 291 19.03 -10.92 11.94
CA ASN A 291 18.42 -11.08 13.26
C ASN A 291 17.18 -12.01 13.19
N ALA A 292 17.15 -12.95 12.26
CA ALA A 292 16.07 -13.91 12.14
C ALA A 292 16.61 -15.34 11.99
N GLN A 293 15.89 -16.31 12.57
CA GLN A 293 16.09 -17.72 12.23
C GLN A 293 15.16 -18.09 11.07
N VAL A 294 15.75 -18.37 9.92
CA VAL A 294 15.02 -18.76 8.70
C VAL A 294 15.10 -20.28 8.52
N LYS A 295 13.95 -20.95 8.52
CA LYS A 295 13.82 -22.37 8.18
C LYS A 295 13.07 -22.50 6.86
N ARG A 296 13.77 -22.92 5.80
CA ARG A 296 13.12 -23.21 4.50
C ARG A 296 12.27 -24.48 4.63
N LEU A 297 11.02 -24.43 4.17
CA LEU A 297 10.06 -25.52 4.28
C LEU A 297 9.98 -26.32 2.97
N SER A 298 9.84 -25.63 1.84
CA SER A 298 9.68 -26.24 0.53
C SER A 298 10.24 -25.32 -0.55
N ARG A 299 10.79 -25.88 -1.62
CA ARG A 299 11.12 -25.14 -2.84
C ARG A 299 10.68 -25.96 -4.04
N VAL A 300 9.96 -25.33 -4.95
CA VAL A 300 9.50 -25.93 -6.20
C VAL A 300 9.79 -24.96 -7.34
N SER A 301 9.95 -25.50 -8.53
CA SER A 301 10.24 -24.71 -9.71
C SER A 301 9.66 -25.32 -10.97
N ALA A 302 9.60 -24.51 -12.01
CA ALA A 302 9.30 -24.93 -13.37
C ALA A 302 10.08 -24.04 -14.34
N ALA A 303 10.40 -24.55 -15.52
CA ALA A 303 11.03 -23.78 -16.58
C ALA A 303 10.43 -24.13 -17.95
N SER A 304 10.34 -23.12 -18.81
CA SER A 304 9.96 -23.24 -20.21
C SER A 304 10.82 -22.30 -21.02
N GLY A 305 11.63 -22.86 -21.92
CA GLY A 305 12.62 -22.11 -22.70
C GLY A 305 13.56 -21.32 -21.79
N ASP A 306 13.62 -20.01 -22.02
CA ASP A 306 14.47 -19.09 -21.26
C ASP A 306 13.75 -18.46 -20.05
N ARG A 307 12.58 -18.96 -19.65
CA ARG A 307 11.86 -18.49 -18.45
C ARG A 307 11.76 -19.59 -17.41
N ALA A 308 11.85 -19.21 -16.14
CA ALA A 308 11.64 -20.11 -15.02
C ALA A 308 10.90 -19.41 -13.90
N GLN A 309 10.17 -20.19 -13.11
CA GLN A 309 9.56 -19.77 -11.88
C GLN A 309 10.12 -20.61 -10.74
N VAL A 310 10.46 -19.98 -9.63
CA VAL A 310 10.87 -20.65 -8.40
C VAL A 310 9.99 -20.14 -7.28
N VAL A 311 9.35 -21.04 -6.56
CA VAL A 311 8.54 -20.72 -5.38
C VAL A 311 9.22 -21.34 -4.16
N THR A 312 9.44 -20.54 -3.13
CA THR A 312 9.95 -21.02 -1.85
C THR A 312 9.04 -20.63 -0.69
N GLU A 313 8.72 -21.60 0.16
CA GLU A 313 8.10 -21.34 1.46
C GLU A 313 9.14 -21.42 2.58
N SER A 314 9.07 -20.47 3.50
CA SER A 314 9.97 -20.39 4.66
C SER A 314 9.20 -20.06 5.94
N GLU A 315 9.69 -20.56 7.06
CA GLU A 315 9.32 -20.10 8.39
C GLU A 315 10.42 -19.17 8.90
N ILE A 316 10.05 -17.95 9.28
CA ILE A 316 10.98 -16.92 9.77
C ILE A 316 10.63 -16.63 11.22
N ARG A 317 11.61 -16.72 12.11
CA ARG A 317 11.47 -16.38 13.53
C ARG A 317 12.37 -15.18 13.84
N PRO A 318 11.81 -13.97 13.93
CA PRO A 318 12.58 -12.78 14.30
C PRO A 318 13.11 -12.90 15.73
N THR A 319 14.37 -12.53 15.97
CA THR A 319 14.94 -12.39 17.32
C THR A 319 14.83 -10.93 17.77
N SER A 320 13.61 -10.39 17.89
CA SER A 320 13.34 -9.06 18.48
C SER A 320 12.97 -9.16 19.97
N LYS A 321 13.15 -8.08 20.74
CA LYS A 321 12.84 -7.95 22.18
C LYS A 321 11.32 -7.86 22.48
N GLY A 322 10.53 -8.70 21.82
CA GLY A 322 9.07 -8.77 21.95
C GLY A 322 8.55 -10.21 21.97
N ARG A 323 7.22 -10.39 21.85
CA ARG A 323 6.64 -11.74 21.74
C ARG A 323 7.10 -12.38 20.41
N PRO A 324 7.69 -13.59 20.41
CA PRO A 324 8.15 -14.22 19.18
C PRO A 324 6.95 -14.63 18.33
N VAL A 325 6.63 -13.83 17.30
CA VAL A 325 5.67 -14.21 16.27
C VAL A 325 6.43 -14.93 15.16
N THR A 326 6.10 -16.20 14.95
CA THR A 326 6.63 -16.95 13.82
C THR A 326 5.93 -16.48 12.55
N LEU A 327 6.67 -16.16 11.50
CA LEU A 327 6.13 -15.74 10.21
C LEU A 327 6.23 -16.90 9.23
N ARG A 328 5.17 -17.11 8.44
CA ARG A 328 5.24 -17.96 7.24
C ARG A 328 5.40 -17.04 6.04
N SER A 329 6.54 -17.15 5.37
CA SER A 329 6.91 -16.38 4.19
C SER A 329 6.76 -17.24 2.94
N HIS A 330 6.16 -16.68 1.90
CA HIS A 330 6.02 -17.24 0.57
C HIS A 330 6.69 -16.30 -0.43
N GLU A 331 7.72 -16.81 -1.10
CA GLU A 331 8.48 -16.10 -2.11
C GLU A 331 8.25 -16.74 -3.46
N MET A 332 7.96 -15.92 -4.47
CA MET A 332 7.92 -16.33 -5.86
C MET A 332 8.94 -15.51 -6.64
N MET A 333 9.83 -16.18 -7.37
CA MET A 333 10.78 -15.55 -8.26
C MET A 333 10.49 -15.95 -9.70
N GLN A 334 10.39 -14.96 -10.59
CA GLN A 334 10.46 -15.19 -12.02
C GLN A 334 11.90 -14.94 -12.47
N LEU A 335 12.44 -15.86 -13.27
CA LEU A 335 13.78 -15.79 -13.80
C LEU A 335 13.75 -15.81 -15.33
N GLN A 336 14.66 -15.06 -15.92
CA GLN A 336 14.92 -15.05 -17.36
C GLN A 336 16.37 -15.42 -17.60
N ARG A 337 16.61 -16.33 -18.53
CA ARG A 337 17.96 -16.67 -18.97
C ARG A 337 18.46 -15.59 -19.92
N THR A 338 19.57 -14.95 -19.55
CA THR A 338 20.25 -13.91 -20.34
C THR A 338 21.72 -14.27 -20.45
N ASN A 339 22.26 -14.33 -21.67
CA ASN A 339 23.67 -14.69 -21.93
C ASN A 339 24.11 -16.02 -21.24
N GLY A 340 23.21 -17.01 -21.23
CA GLY A 340 23.46 -18.33 -20.64
C GLY A 340 23.30 -18.42 -19.12
N ALA A 341 23.16 -17.29 -18.41
CA ALA A 341 22.94 -17.23 -16.97
C ALA A 341 21.49 -16.88 -16.61
N TRP A 342 20.95 -17.45 -15.55
CA TRP A 342 19.65 -17.07 -15.02
C TRP A 342 19.78 -15.76 -14.24
N LYS A 343 18.85 -14.84 -14.49
CA LYS A 343 18.69 -13.59 -13.74
C LYS A 343 17.27 -13.51 -13.23
N ILE A 344 17.12 -13.04 -12.00
CA ILE A 344 15.82 -12.82 -11.39
C ILE A 344 15.24 -11.53 -12.00
N VAL A 345 14.08 -11.65 -12.65
CA VAL A 345 13.36 -10.52 -13.28
C VAL A 345 12.18 -10.05 -12.44
N SER A 346 11.62 -10.91 -11.58
CA SER A 346 10.72 -10.45 -10.54
C SER A 346 10.85 -11.27 -9.26
N ILE A 347 10.60 -10.63 -8.13
CA ILE A 347 10.43 -11.25 -6.81
C ILE A 347 9.10 -10.78 -6.27
N ASP A 348 8.27 -11.70 -5.78
CA ASP A 348 7.04 -11.40 -5.06
C ASP A 348 7.11 -12.09 -3.68
N TRP A 349 7.22 -11.27 -2.63
CA TRP A 349 7.23 -11.69 -1.24
C TRP A 349 5.88 -11.45 -0.57
N SER A 350 5.44 -12.43 0.21
CA SER A 350 4.30 -12.29 1.10
C SER A 350 4.57 -13.03 2.40
N SER A 351 4.25 -12.41 3.53
CA SER A 351 4.44 -12.99 4.85
C SER A 351 3.14 -12.89 5.65
N LYS A 352 2.79 -13.95 6.37
CA LYS A 352 1.64 -13.97 7.28
C LYS A 352 2.09 -14.44 8.67
N ALA A 353 1.53 -13.85 9.71
CA ALA A 353 1.71 -14.35 11.07
C ALA A 353 1.22 -15.80 11.14
N ASN A 354 2.11 -16.69 11.57
CA ASN A 354 1.80 -18.09 11.82
C ASN A 354 1.67 -18.25 13.35
N PRO A 355 0.45 -18.23 13.91
CA PRO A 355 0.26 -18.43 15.33
C PRO A 355 0.83 -19.79 15.74
N PRO A 356 1.45 -19.93 16.92
CA PRO A 356 1.90 -21.22 17.41
C PRO A 356 0.69 -22.18 17.42
N SER A 357 0.89 -23.37 16.85
CA SER A 357 -0.13 -24.43 16.86
C SER A 357 -0.60 -24.65 18.29
N ARG A 358 -1.91 -24.57 18.54
CA ARG A 358 -2.54 -25.12 19.75
C ARG A 358 -2.48 -26.65 19.69
N ASP A 359 -1.29 -27.19 19.88
CA ASP A 359 -1.09 -28.51 20.47
C ASP A 359 -1.26 -28.28 21.99
N GLY A 360 -2.25 -28.84 22.70
CA GLY A 360 -2.73 -30.20 22.55
C GLY A 360 -2.17 -31.14 23.64
N SER A 361 -1.70 -30.62 24.78
CA SER A 361 -1.42 -31.43 25.98
C SER A 361 -1.77 -30.69 27.29
N GLN A 362 -2.99 -30.91 27.76
CA GLN A 362 -3.29 -31.26 29.16
C GLN A 362 -4.41 -32.29 29.15
#